data_AF-A0A699GST6-F1
#
_entry.id   AF-A0A699GST6-F1
#
_cell.length_a   1.000
_cell.length_b   1.000
_cell.length_c   1.000
_cell.angle_alpha   90.00
_cell.angle_beta   90.00
_cell.angle_gamma   90.00
#
_symmetry.space_group_name_H-M   'P 1'
#
loop_
_entity.id
_entity.type
_entity.pdbx_description
1 polymer ?
#
loop_
_entity_poly.entity_id
_entity_poly.type
_entity_poly.pdbx_seq_one_letter_code
_entity_poly.pdbx_strand_id
1 'polypeptide(L)'
;MAPKRTSTSTAPAMTHAAIRQLVADSVAAALEAQAANMSNTDNTNRNPEPRETLTIRKCTYKEFMSCQPFYFTSMEGAVGLILWFERTESIFSRSNCTEDCKVKFATGTLTKKMEDEFYNLVVKENDIKTYARRFQELATLCLNMVPNNKKLMEVFIRGFPQSIEGTVTTSKPQTLEEAINIA
;
A
#
# COMPACT_ATOMS: atom_id res chain seq x y z
N MET A 1 72.62 -23.20 22.94
CA MET A 1 71.26 -23.74 23.14
C MET A 1 70.47 -22.74 23.98
N ALA A 2 69.44 -22.11 23.39
CA ALA A 2 68.39 -21.38 24.11
C ALA A 2 67.09 -21.53 23.29
N PRO A 3 65.92 -21.83 23.91
CA PRO A 3 64.74 -22.25 23.18
C PRO A 3 63.90 -21.06 22.71
N LYS A 4 63.49 -21.13 21.44
CA LYS A 4 62.54 -20.23 20.79
C LYS A 4 61.14 -20.51 21.34
N ARG A 5 60.52 -19.57 22.07
CA ARG A 5 59.09 -19.62 22.38
C ARG A 5 58.33 -18.76 21.37
N THR A 6 57.65 -19.43 20.44
CA THR A 6 56.61 -18.81 19.62
C THR A 6 55.29 -19.02 20.35
N SER A 7 54.70 -17.96 20.90
CA SER A 7 53.34 -17.99 21.44
C SER A 7 52.39 -17.37 20.41
N THR A 8 51.66 -18.21 19.68
CA THR A 8 50.53 -17.79 18.86
C THR A 8 49.28 -17.81 19.73
N SER A 9 48.80 -16.62 20.11
CA SER A 9 47.51 -16.44 20.78
C SER A 9 46.44 -16.17 19.72
N THR A 10 45.71 -17.21 19.32
CA THR A 10 44.56 -17.07 18.42
C THR A 10 43.34 -16.70 19.28
N ALA A 11 42.95 -15.42 19.27
CA ALA A 11 41.67 -15.00 19.85
C ALA A 11 40.51 -15.51 18.97
N PRO A 12 39.44 -16.09 19.54
CA PRO A 12 38.32 -16.59 18.75
C PRO A 12 37.57 -15.42 18.11
N ALA A 13 37.44 -15.45 16.79
CA ALA A 13 36.64 -14.48 16.05
C ALA A 13 35.16 -14.67 16.40
N MET A 14 34.53 -13.62 16.93
CA MET A 14 33.09 -13.56 17.20
C MET A 14 32.31 -13.86 15.91
N THR A 15 31.61 -14.99 15.88
CA THR A 15 30.83 -15.41 14.70
C THR A 15 29.47 -14.72 14.68
N HIS A 16 28.89 -14.57 13.49
CA HIS A 16 27.53 -14.03 13.34
C HIS A 16 26.47 -14.81 14.14
N ALA A 17 26.69 -16.11 14.37
CA ALA A 17 25.82 -16.93 15.20
C ALA A 17 25.86 -16.50 16.67
N ALA A 18 27.05 -16.18 17.21
CA ALA A 18 27.20 -15.69 18.57
C ALA A 18 26.52 -14.33 18.77
N ILE A 19 26.59 -13.45 17.76
CA ILE A 19 25.91 -12.14 17.80
C ILE A 19 24.38 -12.34 17.82
N ARG A 20 23.84 -13.21 16.96
CA ARG A 20 22.39 -13.50 16.93
C ARG A 20 21.90 -14.07 18.26
N GLN A 21 22.68 -14.97 18.86
CA GLN A 21 22.34 -15.57 20.15
C GLN A 21 22.32 -14.52 21.26
N LEU A 22 23.35 -13.66 21.32
CA LEU A 22 23.43 -12.57 22.30
C LEU A 22 22.22 -11.62 22.21
N VAL A 23 21.80 -11.28 20.99
CA VAL A 23 20.61 -10.44 20.76
C VAL A 23 19.36 -11.16 21.28
N ALA A 24 19.16 -12.43 20.93
CA ALA A 24 18.01 -13.20 21.39
C ALA A 24 17.95 -13.29 22.93
N ASP A 25 19.08 -13.59 23.57
CA ASP A 25 19.17 -13.71 25.03
C ASP A 25 18.90 -12.37 25.73
N SER A 26 19.43 -11.26 25.18
CA SER A 26 19.19 -9.92 25.72
C SER A 26 17.73 -9.49 25.63
N VAL A 27 17.05 -9.85 24.53
CA VAL A 27 15.62 -9.54 24.32
C VAL A 27 14.75 -10.38 25.26
N ALA A 28 15.05 -11.68 25.41
CA ALA A 28 14.36 -12.55 26.34
C ALA A 28 14.49 -12.04 27.79
N ALA A 29 15.69 -11.67 28.22
CA ALA A 29 15.93 -11.12 29.56
C ALA A 29 15.15 -9.82 29.81
N ALA A 30 15.07 -8.93 28.82
CA ALA A 30 14.31 -7.69 28.95
C ALA A 30 12.79 -7.92 29.05
N LEU A 31 12.26 -8.89 28.30
CA LEU A 31 10.85 -9.29 28.37
C LEU A 31 10.48 -9.87 29.73
N GLU A 32 11.33 -10.75 30.28
CA GLU A 32 11.13 -11.33 31.62
C GLU A 32 11.20 -10.26 32.71
N ALA A 33 12.14 -9.31 32.61
CA ALA A 33 12.23 -8.18 33.54
C ALA A 33 11.00 -7.25 33.45
N GLN A 34 10.44 -7.07 32.25
CA GLN A 34 9.21 -6.31 32.06
C GLN A 34 7.99 -7.03 32.66
N ALA A 35 7.92 -8.35 32.52
CA ALA A 35 6.86 -9.18 33.12
C ALA A 35 6.91 -9.17 34.65
N ALA A 36 8.11 -9.27 35.24
CA ALA A 36 8.31 -9.18 36.68
C ALA A 36 7.96 -7.80 37.24
N ASN A 37 8.25 -6.72 36.50
CA ASN A 37 7.87 -5.37 36.91
C ASN A 37 6.34 -5.14 36.85
N MET A 38 5.63 -5.81 35.94
CA MET A 38 4.15 -5.77 35.89
C MET A 38 3.49 -6.52 37.07
N SER A 39 4.16 -7.50 37.68
CA SER A 39 3.61 -8.21 38.85
C SER A 39 3.81 -7.47 40.18
N ASN A 40 4.73 -6.49 40.25
CA ASN A 40 5.02 -5.74 41.47
C ASN A 40 4.14 -4.49 41.68
N THR A 41 3.23 -4.19 40.76
CA THR A 41 2.25 -3.09 40.90
C THR A 41 0.95 -3.46 41.64
N ASP A 42 0.88 -4.64 42.25
CA ASP A 42 -0.29 -5.02 43.06
C ASP A 42 -0.18 -4.44 44.49
N ASN A 43 -0.44 -3.13 44.62
CA ASN A 43 -0.77 -2.52 45.91
C ASN A 43 -1.99 -1.58 45.84
N THR A 44 -3.15 -2.18 46.10
CA THR A 44 -4.28 -1.63 46.88
C THR A 44 -4.85 -0.25 46.47
N ASN A 45 -5.85 -0.25 45.59
CA ASN A 45 -7.15 0.38 45.90
C ASN A 45 -8.26 -0.25 45.05
N ARG A 46 -9.23 -0.90 45.70
CA ARG A 46 -10.40 -1.49 45.05
C ARG A 46 -11.40 -0.39 44.70
N ASN A 47 -11.59 -0.14 43.41
CA ASN A 47 -12.88 0.26 42.88
C ASN A 47 -13.23 -0.72 41.76
N PRO A 48 -14.36 -1.45 41.81
CA PRO A 48 -14.80 -2.28 40.69
C PRO A 48 -15.46 -1.35 39.66
N GLU A 49 -14.65 -0.50 39.04
CA GLU A 49 -15.04 0.15 37.81
C GLU A 49 -15.17 -0.96 36.75
N PRO A 50 -16.22 -0.95 35.90
CA PRO A 50 -16.41 -2.00 34.90
C PRO A 50 -15.12 -2.12 34.12
N ARG A 51 -14.57 -3.34 34.02
CA ARG A 51 -13.46 -3.63 33.10
C ARG A 51 -13.84 -3.01 31.77
N GLU A 52 -13.27 -1.85 31.47
CA GLU A 52 -13.29 -1.31 30.14
C GLU A 52 -12.63 -2.40 29.33
N THR A 53 -13.47 -3.10 28.57
CA THR A 53 -13.03 -3.94 27.47
C THR A 53 -11.96 -3.11 26.79
N LEU A 54 -10.71 -3.59 26.78
CA LEU A 54 -9.62 -2.94 26.06
C LEU A 54 -10.15 -2.74 24.65
N THR A 55 -10.64 -1.53 24.38
CA THR A 55 -11.15 -1.16 23.08
C THR A 55 -9.88 -1.12 22.26
N ILE A 56 -9.57 -2.23 21.59
CA ILE A 56 -8.44 -2.36 20.69
C ILE A 56 -8.50 -1.12 19.82
N ARG A 57 -7.56 -0.18 20.03
CA ARG A 57 -7.58 1.12 19.38
C ARG A 57 -7.64 0.88 17.89
N LYS A 58 -8.79 1.15 17.28
CA LYS A 58 -8.99 0.90 15.85
C LYS A 58 -8.06 1.84 15.09
N CYS A 59 -7.09 1.26 14.41
CA CYS A 59 -6.25 1.93 13.41
C CYS A 59 -7.11 2.80 12.49
N THR A 60 -6.75 4.06 12.37
CA THR A 60 -7.41 5.03 11.51
C THR A 60 -6.81 4.99 10.10
N TYR A 61 -7.58 5.45 9.11
CA TYR A 61 -7.07 5.57 7.74
C TYR A 61 -5.84 6.51 7.66
N LYS A 62 -5.78 7.53 8.52
CA LYS A 62 -4.64 8.45 8.60
C LYS A 62 -3.37 7.75 9.08
N GLU A 63 -3.47 6.89 10.09
CA GLU A 63 -2.34 6.09 10.58
C GLU A 63 -1.85 5.10 9.50
N PHE A 64 -2.78 4.44 8.80
CA PHE A 64 -2.45 3.63 7.63
C PHE A 64 -1.71 4.44 6.55
N MET A 65 -2.26 5.59 6.13
CA MET A 65 -1.64 6.44 5.10
C MET A 65 -0.30 7.04 5.53
N SER A 66 -0.07 7.28 6.82
CA SER A 66 1.21 7.75 7.34
C SER A 66 2.35 6.74 7.18
N CYS A 67 2.01 5.44 7.00
CA CYS A 67 2.99 4.41 6.66
C CYS A 67 3.40 4.43 5.18
N GLN A 68 2.89 5.39 4.40
CA GLN A 68 3.17 5.59 2.98
C GLN A 68 2.95 4.32 2.15
N PRO A 69 1.68 3.87 1.99
CA PRO A 69 1.36 2.79 1.10
C PRO A 69 1.87 3.08 -0.31
N PHE A 70 2.59 2.10 -0.86
CA PHE A 70 3.04 2.16 -2.23
C PHE A 70 1.81 2.16 -3.14
N TYR A 71 1.84 2.98 -4.18
CA TYR A 71 0.72 3.09 -5.10
C TYR A 71 0.87 2.04 -6.19
N PHE A 72 -0.19 1.25 -6.41
CA PHE A 72 -0.28 0.42 -7.59
C PHE A 72 -0.39 1.33 -8.83
N THR A 73 0.46 1.09 -9.82
CA THR A 73 0.23 1.61 -11.17
C THR A 73 -0.32 0.48 -11.99
N SER A 74 -1.50 0.66 -12.56
CA SER A 74 -2.20 -0.47 -13.16
C SER A 74 -1.63 -0.93 -14.51
N MET A 75 -0.53 -0.30 -14.95
CA MET A 75 0.32 -0.73 -16.05
C MET A 75 1.33 -1.84 -15.67
N GLU A 76 1.56 -2.10 -14.38
CA GLU A 76 2.49 -3.15 -13.91
C GLU A 76 1.89 -4.57 -14.00
N GLY A 77 0.61 -4.68 -14.42
CA GLY A 77 -0.08 -5.95 -14.59
C GLY A 77 -0.18 -6.78 -13.31
N ALA A 78 -0.24 -8.10 -13.46
CA ALA A 78 -0.37 -9.02 -12.33
C ALA A 78 0.83 -8.97 -11.37
N VAL A 79 2.04 -8.72 -11.89
CA VAL A 79 3.25 -8.61 -11.06
C VAL A 79 3.18 -7.39 -10.15
N GLY A 80 2.74 -6.24 -10.67
CA GLY A 80 2.52 -5.05 -9.86
C GLY A 80 1.43 -5.24 -8.81
N LEU A 81 0.36 -5.96 -9.14
CA LEU A 81 -0.69 -6.29 -8.18
C LEU A 81 -0.15 -7.13 -7.02
N ILE A 82 0.61 -8.19 -7.32
CA ILE A 82 1.22 -9.05 -6.30
C ILE A 82 2.15 -8.24 -5.40
N LEU A 83 3.04 -7.44 -5.99
CA LEU A 83 3.96 -6.59 -5.23
C LEU A 83 3.21 -5.57 -4.35
N TRP A 84 2.11 -5.01 -4.86
CA TRP A 84 1.26 -4.11 -4.11
C TRP A 84 0.59 -4.82 -2.91
N PHE A 85 0.11 -6.05 -3.08
CA PHE A 85 -0.45 -6.84 -1.98
C PHE A 85 0.59 -7.10 -0.90
N GLU A 86 1.78 -7.61 -1.25
CA GLU A 86 2.87 -7.88 -0.31
C GLU A 86 3.28 -6.63 0.48
N ARG A 87 3.38 -5.49 -0.20
CA ARG A 87 3.71 -4.20 0.42
C ARG A 87 2.61 -3.74 1.37
N THR A 88 1.35 -3.89 0.97
CA THR A 88 0.19 -3.48 1.76
C THR A 88 0.03 -4.35 3.00
N GLU A 89 0.28 -5.66 2.89
CA GLU A 89 0.36 -6.57 4.04
C GLU A 89 1.46 -6.16 5.02
N SER A 90 2.64 -5.78 4.52
CA SER A 90 3.73 -5.25 5.37
C SER A 90 3.36 -3.95 6.07
N ILE A 91 2.43 -3.16 5.55
CA ILE A 91 1.95 -1.94 6.21
C ILE A 91 0.91 -2.29 7.26
N PHE A 92 0.04 -3.25 6.99
CA PHE A 92 -0.90 -3.78 7.96
C PHE A 92 -0.24 -4.52 9.12
N SER A 93 0.96 -5.05 8.96
CA SER A 93 1.70 -5.63 10.09
C SER A 93 2.29 -4.55 11.02
N ARG A 94 2.54 -3.34 10.50
CA ARG A 94 3.09 -2.20 11.26
C ARG A 94 2.02 -1.28 11.83
N SER A 95 0.90 -1.15 11.14
CA SER A 95 -0.26 -0.44 11.63
C SER A 95 -1.08 -1.42 12.46
N ASN A 96 -1.45 -1.10 13.69
CA ASN A 96 -2.25 -1.97 14.56
C ASN A 96 -3.72 -2.08 14.07
N CYS A 97 -3.89 -2.39 12.78
CA CYS A 97 -5.12 -2.39 12.01
C CYS A 97 -5.87 -3.70 12.23
N THR A 98 -7.13 -3.57 12.65
CA THR A 98 -8.04 -4.71 12.78
C THR A 98 -8.36 -5.28 11.39
N GLU A 99 -8.78 -6.55 11.33
CA GLU A 99 -9.06 -7.22 10.04
C GLU A 99 -10.09 -6.47 9.19
N ASP A 100 -11.14 -5.93 9.81
CA ASP A 100 -12.15 -5.07 9.18
C ASP A 100 -11.56 -3.79 8.54
N CYS A 101 -10.53 -3.20 9.16
CA CYS A 101 -9.84 -2.04 8.59
C CYS A 101 -9.01 -2.41 7.37
N LYS A 102 -8.41 -3.60 7.32
CA LYS A 102 -7.46 -3.97 6.27
C LYS A 102 -8.13 -3.95 4.90
N VAL A 103 -9.25 -4.66 4.75
CA VAL A 103 -10.00 -4.72 3.50
C VAL A 103 -10.48 -3.33 3.10
N LYS A 104 -11.06 -2.57 4.04
CA LYS A 104 -11.59 -1.22 3.78
C LYS A 104 -10.50 -0.26 3.34
N PHE A 105 -9.33 -0.28 3.98
CA PHE A 105 -8.24 0.64 3.66
C PHE A 105 -7.55 0.25 2.36
N ALA A 106 -7.29 -1.04 2.14
CA ALA A 106 -6.70 -1.56 0.92
C ALA A 106 -7.56 -1.22 -0.31
N THR A 107 -8.86 -1.55 -0.26
CA THR A 107 -9.80 -1.25 -1.33
C THR A 107 -9.95 0.26 -1.54
N GLY A 108 -10.13 1.05 -0.47
CA GLY A 108 -10.24 2.50 -0.57
C GLY A 108 -8.99 3.17 -1.17
N THR A 109 -7.79 2.69 -0.84
CA THR A 109 -6.54 3.19 -1.43
C THR A 109 -6.40 2.81 -2.90
N LEU A 110 -6.77 1.58 -3.29
CA LEU A 110 -6.80 1.19 -4.71
C LEU A 110 -7.80 2.03 -5.50
N THR A 111 -9.04 2.11 -5.04
CA THR A 111 -10.10 2.87 -5.72
C THR A 111 -9.69 4.32 -5.92
N LYS A 112 -9.23 4.99 -4.85
CA LYS A 112 -8.77 6.37 -4.95
C LYS A 112 -7.64 6.53 -5.98
N LYS A 113 -6.68 5.60 -6.01
CA LYS A 113 -5.57 5.67 -6.95
C LYS A 113 -6.04 5.50 -8.41
N MET A 114 -6.98 4.57 -8.64
CA MET A 114 -7.57 4.36 -9.96
C MET A 114 -8.41 5.58 -10.40
N GLU A 115 -9.16 6.20 -9.49
CA GLU A 115 -9.90 7.44 -9.75
C GLU A 115 -8.95 8.60 -10.10
N ASP A 116 -7.86 8.77 -9.34
CA ASP A 116 -6.83 9.77 -9.59
C ASP A 116 -6.18 9.56 -10.97
N GLU A 117 -5.85 8.32 -11.31
CA GLU A 117 -5.31 7.98 -12.63
C GLU A 117 -6.31 8.28 -13.74
N PHE A 118 -7.57 7.88 -13.55
CA PHE A 118 -8.62 8.06 -14.54
C PHE A 118 -8.91 9.54 -14.79
N TYR A 119 -8.91 10.36 -13.74
CA TYR A 119 -9.08 11.80 -13.87
C TYR A 119 -8.00 12.45 -14.74
N ASN A 120 -6.76 11.99 -14.59
CA ASN A 120 -5.57 12.52 -15.27
C ASN A 120 -5.24 11.79 -16.59
N LEU A 121 -6.10 10.86 -17.04
CA LEU A 121 -5.85 10.07 -18.24
C LEU A 121 -5.99 10.94 -19.49
N VAL A 122 -4.93 10.96 -20.30
CA VAL A 122 -4.87 11.69 -21.58
C VAL A 122 -4.14 10.86 -22.63
N VAL A 123 -4.43 11.12 -23.91
CA VAL A 123 -3.70 10.51 -25.03
C VAL A 123 -2.25 11.01 -25.00
N LYS A 124 -1.30 10.06 -25.06
CA LYS A 124 0.14 10.35 -25.15
C LYS A 124 0.63 9.99 -26.54
N GLU A 125 1.45 10.86 -27.14
CA GLU A 125 2.13 10.60 -28.43
C GLU A 125 1.18 10.13 -29.55
N ASN A 126 -0.07 10.60 -29.53
CA ASN A 126 -1.15 10.16 -30.43
C ASN A 126 -1.47 8.65 -30.41
N ASP A 127 -1.07 7.93 -29.36
CA ASP A 127 -1.44 6.52 -29.17
C ASP A 127 -2.85 6.39 -28.58
N ILE A 128 -3.83 6.61 -29.45
CA ILE A 128 -5.27 6.52 -29.13
C ILE A 128 -5.65 5.09 -28.73
N LYS A 129 -5.00 4.06 -29.29
CA LYS A 129 -5.30 2.65 -28.99
C LYS A 129 -4.93 2.30 -27.55
N THR A 130 -3.74 2.70 -27.11
CA THR A 130 -3.31 2.49 -25.72
C THR A 130 -4.18 3.29 -24.75
N TYR A 131 -4.50 4.55 -25.09
CA TYR A 131 -5.45 5.36 -24.31
C TYR A 131 -6.83 4.68 -24.18
N ALA A 132 -7.41 4.20 -25.28
CA ALA A 132 -8.72 3.58 -25.29
C ALA A 132 -8.78 2.30 -24.45
N ARG A 133 -7.75 1.45 -24.56
CA ARG A 133 -7.61 0.26 -23.70
C ARG A 133 -7.57 0.65 -22.23
N ARG A 134 -6.72 1.62 -21.89
CA ARG A 134 -6.54 2.10 -20.51
C ARG A 134 -7.82 2.72 -19.94
N PHE A 135 -8.51 3.50 -20.77
CA PHE A 135 -9.80 4.10 -20.42
C PHE A 135 -10.83 3.02 -20.09
N GLN A 136 -10.94 1.96 -20.90
CA GLN A 136 -11.90 0.87 -20.66
C GLN A 136 -11.62 0.11 -19.36
N GLU A 137 -10.35 -0.17 -19.08
CA GLU A 137 -9.91 -0.81 -17.82
C GLU A 137 -10.35 0.06 -16.61
N LEU A 138 -10.05 1.36 -16.64
CA LEU A 138 -10.38 2.29 -15.55
C LEU A 138 -11.88 2.54 -15.44
N ALA A 139 -12.60 2.65 -16.56
CA ALA A 139 -14.06 2.81 -16.57
C ALA A 139 -14.78 1.60 -15.94
N THR A 140 -14.23 0.40 -16.10
CA THR A 140 -14.76 -0.83 -15.49
C THR A 140 -14.55 -0.84 -13.97
N LEU A 141 -13.42 -0.30 -13.50
CA LEU A 141 -13.04 -0.31 -12.09
C LEU A 141 -13.64 0.88 -11.30
N CYS A 142 -13.88 2.01 -11.98
CA CYS A 142 -14.34 3.27 -11.39
C CYS A 142 -15.74 3.65 -11.89
N LEU A 143 -16.73 2.76 -11.71
CA LEU A 143 -18.11 2.95 -12.21
C LEU A 143 -18.75 4.28 -11.78
N ASN A 144 -18.42 4.77 -10.58
CA ASN A 144 -18.93 6.04 -10.06
C ASN A 144 -18.51 7.26 -10.91
N MET A 145 -17.37 7.18 -11.60
CA MET A 145 -16.85 8.26 -12.45
C MET A 145 -17.57 8.32 -13.80
N VAL A 146 -18.18 7.21 -14.23
CA VAL A 146 -18.87 7.05 -15.52
C VAL A 146 -20.27 6.42 -15.33
N PRO A 147 -21.17 7.08 -14.57
CA PRO A 147 -22.44 6.49 -14.13
C PRO A 147 -23.44 6.20 -15.28
N ASN A 148 -23.20 6.73 -16.47
CA ASN A 148 -24.00 6.50 -17.67
C ASN A 148 -23.16 6.74 -18.93
N ASN A 149 -23.72 6.33 -20.08
CA ASN A 149 -23.04 6.44 -21.38
C ASN A 149 -22.69 7.90 -21.74
N LYS A 150 -23.59 8.87 -21.48
CA LYS A 150 -23.31 10.28 -21.74
C LYS A 150 -22.05 10.77 -21.01
N LYS A 151 -21.92 10.45 -19.71
CA LYS A 151 -20.74 10.83 -18.92
C LYS A 151 -19.50 10.06 -19.36
N LEU A 152 -19.66 8.78 -19.70
CA LEU A 152 -18.58 7.97 -20.28
C LEU A 152 -17.99 8.63 -21.53
N MET A 153 -18.84 9.11 -22.44
CA MET A 153 -18.37 9.76 -23.67
C MET A 153 -17.71 11.11 -23.42
N GLU A 154 -18.27 11.92 -22.51
CA GLU A 154 -17.68 13.19 -22.10
C GLU A 154 -16.26 13.00 -21.53
N VAL A 155 -16.08 12.03 -20.62
CA VAL A 155 -14.76 11.76 -20.02
C VAL A 155 -13.80 11.18 -21.06
N PHE A 156 -14.28 10.34 -21.99
CA PHE A 156 -13.45 9.80 -23.06
C PHE A 156 -12.93 10.90 -24.00
N ILE A 157 -13.79 11.84 -24.38
CA ILE A 157 -13.41 12.94 -25.29
C ILE A 157 -12.46 13.92 -24.60
N ARG A 158 -12.63 14.17 -23.30
CA ARG A 158 -11.76 15.06 -22.51
C ARG A 158 -10.28 14.63 -22.49
N GLY A 159 -10.00 13.34 -22.68
CA GLY A 159 -8.62 12.84 -22.72
C GLY A 159 -7.88 13.13 -24.03
N PHE A 160 -8.56 13.61 -25.06
CA PHE A 160 -7.94 13.91 -26.35
C PHE A 160 -7.14 15.22 -26.32
N PRO A 161 -6.08 15.35 -27.14
CA PRO A 161 -5.41 16.62 -27.36
C PRO A 161 -6.36 17.65 -27.99
N GLN A 162 -6.20 18.92 -27.63
CA GLN A 162 -7.03 20.02 -28.14
C GLN A 162 -7.09 20.09 -29.67
N SER A 163 -6.05 19.61 -30.37
CA SER A 163 -6.00 19.57 -31.83
C SER A 163 -7.05 18.66 -32.48
N ILE A 164 -7.54 17.63 -31.78
CA ILE A 164 -8.53 16.68 -32.28
C ILE A 164 -9.82 16.65 -31.45
N GLU A 165 -9.77 17.07 -30.18
CA GLU A 165 -10.92 17.15 -29.28
C GLU A 165 -12.10 17.91 -29.91
N GLY A 166 -11.83 19.06 -30.56
CA GLY A 166 -12.86 19.86 -31.21
C GLY A 166 -13.58 19.10 -32.34
N THR A 167 -12.83 18.41 -33.20
CA THR A 167 -13.35 17.62 -34.32
C THR A 167 -14.21 16.44 -33.85
N VAL A 168 -13.75 15.73 -32.81
CA VAL A 168 -14.50 14.61 -32.23
C VAL A 168 -15.79 15.13 -31.58
N THR A 169 -15.73 16.24 -30.84
CA THR A 169 -16.89 16.84 -30.16
C THR A 169 -17.98 17.27 -31.14
N THR A 170 -17.62 17.92 -32.26
CA THR A 170 -18.61 18.36 -33.27
C THR A 170 -19.28 17.21 -33.99
N SER A 171 -18.57 16.09 -34.15
CA SER A 171 -19.07 14.89 -34.82
C SER A 171 -20.08 14.08 -33.98
N LYS A 172 -20.18 14.36 -32.68
CA LYS A 172 -21.15 13.74 -31.73
C LYS A 172 -21.18 12.20 -31.81
N PRO A 173 -20.04 11.53 -31.60
CA PRO A 173 -19.99 10.07 -31.62
C PRO A 173 -20.95 9.47 -30.59
N GLN A 174 -21.60 8.37 -30.95
CA GLN A 174 -22.48 7.60 -30.07
C GLN A 174 -21.74 6.45 -29.37
N THR A 175 -20.56 6.10 -29.87
CA THR A 175 -19.74 4.99 -29.35
C THR A 175 -18.27 5.39 -29.20
N LEU A 176 -17.55 4.66 -28.34
CA LEU A 176 -16.10 4.80 -28.20
C LEU A 176 -15.38 4.53 -29.52
N GLU A 177 -15.85 3.55 -30.31
CA GLU A 177 -15.26 3.19 -31.60
C GLU A 177 -15.42 4.30 -32.64
N GLU A 178 -16.60 4.92 -32.73
CA GLU A 178 -16.80 6.10 -33.58
C GLU A 178 -15.85 7.23 -33.18
N ALA A 179 -15.73 7.53 -31.89
CA ALA A 179 -14.82 8.56 -31.40
C ALA A 179 -13.36 8.27 -31.76
N ILE A 180 -12.93 7.00 -31.68
CA ILE A 180 -11.59 6.54 -32.08
C ILE A 180 -11.37 6.68 -33.59
N ASN A 181 -12.38 6.42 -34.41
CA ASN A 181 -12.28 6.50 -35.87
C ASN A 181 -12.28 7.95 -36.40
N ILE A 182 -12.86 8.89 -35.65
CA ILE A 182 -12.89 10.32 -36.00
C ILE A 182 -11.58 11.03 -35.62
N ALA A 183 -10.95 10.58 -34.53
CA ALA A 183 -9.74 11.16 -33.96
C ALA A 183 -8.48 10.86 -34.78
#